data_AF-A0A650GDQ4-F1
#
_entry.id   AF-A0A650GDQ4-F1
#
_cell.length_a   1.000
_cell.length_b   1.000
_cell.length_c   1.000
_cell.angle_alpha   90.00
_cell.angle_beta   90.00
_cell.angle_gamma   90.00
#
_symmetry.space_group_name_H-M   'P 1'
#
loop_
_entity.id
_entity.type
_entity.pdbx_description
1 polymer ?
#
loop_
_entity_poly.entity_id
_entity_poly.type
_entity_poly.pdbx_seq_one_letter_code
_entity_poly.pdbx_strand_id
1 'polypeptide(L)' 'MTSTHTQPCRWCDVPTDTQQLHTVKITRSLQNPPPPDSIEEWSLCPRCFEQYEKM' A
#
# COMPACT_ATOMS: atom_id res chain seq x y z
N MET A 1 26.79 -10.53 -2.69
CA MET A 1 26.27 -9.86 -1.50
C MET A 1 24.85 -9.40 -1.85
N THR A 2 23.86 -10.26 -1.65
CA THR A 2 22.45 -9.94 -1.89
C THR A 2 21.95 -9.15 -0.69
N SER A 3 21.90 -7.82 -0.84
CA SER A 3 21.24 -6.95 0.14
C SER A 3 19.75 -7.22 0.08
N THR A 4 19.24 -8.12 0.92
CA THR A 4 17.81 -8.32 1.08
C THR A 4 17.25 -7.04 1.69
N HIS A 5 16.57 -6.23 0.88
CA HIS A 5 16.02 -4.92 1.25
C HIS A 5 14.67 -5.15 1.95
N THR A 6 14.75 -5.88 3.06
CA THR A 6 13.61 -6.23 3.90
C THR A 6 13.41 -5.12 4.92
N GLN A 7 12.31 -4.38 4.80
CA GLN A 7 11.93 -3.32 5.73
C GLN A 7 10.63 -3.70 6.43
N PRO A 8 10.42 -3.29 7.70
CA PRO A 8 9.13 -3.50 8.34
C PRO A 8 8.05 -2.74 7.57
N CYS A 9 6.93 -3.41 7.30
CA CYS A 9 5.79 -2.78 6.67
C CYS A 9 5.25 -1.66 7.58
N ARG A 10 5.00 -0.48 7.01
CA ARG A 10 4.46 0.68 7.74
C ARG A 10 3.14 0.42 8.47
N TRP A 11 2.36 -0.56 8.01
CA TRP A 11 0.99 -0.79 8.45
C TRP A 11 0.83 -1.94 9.44
N CYS A 12 1.70 -2.94 9.38
CA CYS A 12 1.60 -4.14 10.22
C CYS A 12 2.92 -4.58 10.84
N ASP A 13 3.99 -3.79 10.70
CA ASP A 13 5.36 -4.05 11.18
C ASP A 13 5.96 -5.40 10.73
N VAL A 14 5.30 -6.11 9.81
CA VAL A 14 5.80 -7.38 9.25
C VAL A 14 6.98 -7.10 8.34
N PRO A 15 8.14 -7.78 8.52
CA PRO A 15 9.27 -7.65 7.62
C PRO A 15 8.86 -8.04 6.21
N THR A 16 8.91 -7.06 5.31
CA THR A 16 8.46 -7.20 3.92
C THR A 16 9.58 -6.71 3.00
N ASP A 17 9.83 -7.45 1.93
CA ASP A 17 10.74 -6.96 0.90
C ASP A 17 10.12 -5.78 0.16
N THR A 18 10.88 -4.69 0.01
CA THR A 18 10.37 -3.50 -0.70
C THR A 18 9.94 -3.78 -2.15
N GLN A 19 10.45 -4.82 -2.82
CA GLN A 19 10.01 -5.20 -4.16
C GLN A 19 8.68 -5.96 -4.16
N GLN A 20 8.20 -6.43 -3.01
CA GLN A 20 6.90 -7.08 -2.85
C GLN A 20 5.81 -6.12 -2.34
N LEU A 21 6.08 -4.81 -2.28
CA LEU A 21 5.06 -3.83 -1.96
C LEU A 21 4.09 -3.66 -3.13
N HIS A 22 2.79 -3.71 -2.83
CA HIS A 22 1.72 -3.44 -3.76
C HIS A 22 1.25 -1.99 -3.60
N THR A 23 1.25 -1.22 -4.70
CA THR A 23 0.74 0.15 -4.71
C THR A 23 -0.74 0.16 -5.07
N VAL A 24 -1.57 0.72 -4.19
CA VAL A 24 -3.01 0.90 -4.40
C VAL A 24 -3.37 2.37 -4.46
N LYS A 25 -4.40 2.70 -5.25
CA LYS A 25 -4.96 4.05 -5.34
C LYS A 25 -6.20 4.13 -4.47
N ILE A 26 -6.19 5.06 -3.51
CA ILE A 26 -7.29 5.30 -2.58
C ILE A 26 -7.86 6.67 -2.85
N THR A 27 -9.17 6.73 -3.08
CA THR A 27 -9.90 7.99 -3.24
C THR A 27 -10.39 8.45 -1.87
N ARG A 28 -9.80 9.53 -1.34
CA ARG A 28 -10.19 10.13 -0.05
C ARG A 28 -11.43 11.03 -0.11
N SER A 29 -12.01 11.20 -1.28
CA SER A 29 -13.20 12.04 -1.47
C SER A 29 -14.43 11.19 -1.73
N LEU A 30 -15.52 11.56 -1.07
CA LEU A 30 -16.87 11.05 -1.36
C LEU A 30 -17.54 11.79 -2.54
N GLN A 31 -16.85 12.79 -3.11
CA GLN A 31 -17.35 13.55 -4.25
C GLN A 31 -17.26 12.70 -5.53
N ASN A 32 -18.30 12.77 -6.36
CA ASN A 32 -18.33 12.14 -7.67
C ASN A 32 -18.57 13.20 -8.78
N PRO A 33 -17.63 13.38 -9.74
CA PRO A 33 -16.33 12.71 -9.81
C PRO A 33 -15.37 13.21 -8.71
N PRO A 34 -14.44 12.37 -8.23
CA PRO A 34 -13.48 12.78 -7.23
C PRO A 34 -12.48 13.80 -7.83
N PRO A 35 -12.05 14.82 -7.05
CA PRO A 35 -10.98 15.70 -7.46
C PRO A 35 -9.67 14.93 -7.70
N PRO A 36 -8.80 15.38 -8.63
CA PRO A 36 -7.51 14.73 -8.87
C PRO A 36 -6.60 14.71 -7.63
N ASP A 37 -6.63 15.76 -6.81
CA ASP A 37 -5.92 15.84 -5.52
C ASP A 37 -6.47 14.89 -4.44
N SER A 38 -7.59 14.23 -4.69
CA SER A 38 -8.21 13.30 -3.73
C SER A 38 -7.76 11.85 -3.90
N ILE A 39 -6.91 11.55 -4.89
CA ILE A 39 -6.38 10.21 -5.12
C ILE A 39 -5.01 10.12 -4.44
N GLU A 40 -4.90 9.26 -3.43
CA GLU A 40 -3.63 8.94 -2.77
C GLU A 40 -3.12 7.58 -3.21
N GLU A 41 -1.80 7.45 -3.35
CA GLU A 41 -1.14 6.17 -3.61
C GLU A 41 -0.55 5.62 -2.32
N TRP A 42 -1.00 4.43 -1.90
CA TRP A 42 -0.52 3.76 -0.69
C TRP A 42 0.26 2.50 -1.09
N SER A 43 1.44 2.32 -0.51
CA SER A 43 2.22 1.08 -0.64
C SER A 43 1.88 0.15 0.53
N LEU A 44 1.34 -1.02 0.22
CA LEU A 44 0.94 -2.06 1.16
C LEU A 44 1.85 -3.28 1.01
N CYS A 45 2.17 -3.96 2.11
CA CYS A 45 2.77 -5.28 2.02
C CYS A 45 1.75 -6.30 1.50
N PRO A 46 2.17 -7.49 1.02
CA PRO A 46 1.26 -8.51 0.49
C PRO A 46 0.13 -8.86 1.48
N ARG A 47 0.44 -8.89 2.78
CA ARG A 47 -0.54 -9.17 3.84
C ARG A 47 -1.57 -8.05 3.99
N CYS A 48 -1.14 -6.79 4.00
CA CYS A 48 -2.04 -5.65 4.10
C CYS A 48 -2.86 -5.45 2.82
N PHE A 49 -2.26 -5.74 1.67
CA PHE A 49 -2.95 -5.72 0.38
C PHE A 49 -4.08 -6.76 0.35
N GLU A 50 -3.82 -8.00 0.80
CA GLU A 50 -4.87 -9.02 0.88
C GLU A 50 -6.03 -8.61 1.81
N GLN A 51 -5.74 -7.89 2.90
CA GLN A 51 -6.78 -7.36 3.79
C GLN A 51 -7.56 -6.21 3.13
N TYR A 52 -6.88 -5.33 2.39
CA TYR A 52 -7.50 -4.24 1.66
C TYR A 52 -8.44 -4.74 0.56
N GLU A 53 -8.05 -5.78 -0.19
CA GLU A 53 -8.92 -6.39 -1.22
C GLU A 53 -10.16 -7.10 -0.65
N LYS A 54 -10.16 -7.41 0.64
CA LYS A 54 -11.28 -8.06 1.34
C LYS A 54 -12.26 -7.08 1.98
N MET A 55 -11.94 -5.78 2.02
CA MET A 55 -12.82 -4.71 2.52
C MET A 55 -13.77 -4.22 1.43
#